data_AF-A0A6N8V408-F1
#
_entry.id   AF-A0A6N8V408-F1
#
_cell.length_a   1.000
_cell.length_b   1.000
_cell.length_c   1.000
_cell.angle_alpha   90.00
_cell.angle_beta   90.00
_cell.angle_gamma   90.00
#
_symmetry.space_group_name_H-M   'P 1'
#
loop_
_entity.id
_entity.type
_entity.pdbx_description
1 polymer ?
#
loop_
_entity_poly.entity_id
_entity_poly.type
_entity_poly.pdbx_seq_one_letter_code
_entity_poly.pdbx_strand_id
1 'polypeptide(L)'
;MLPGVDSAAAQDATVDDPAVLALIRKARELRESPQSLAAFAAYRADAEGHVYFYLDRDEGGAPIPMRVDQVAVDLYQNAAGQRRQVIRALRKRELLPIEDFHYYIDRLTAVQNGFGDRIAIGEGRDVRDVPHPLGSDGEETYHYLVTDSIRLSVLGLPAPIRVYEVEVRPRREDRPGMLGSVFVDVDSGALVRMTFSFTPSSYVDPRTDRVTVRLEHRLWEGGLLLPYRQVVEVRREIPELDLPVGSVIRATLDVVDFEFNPELDPGFFSAPALVTRPPYNTADSAEFRGGLMDRMAEEGLSPVSAADIEAEARRAARAHLVSGLPKVRVYADRVSSVLRANRAEGVHFGLGASYSPREAVKLDALPGYGAGSGELTARVRGRWMVGEAATATVTIHWHQLRDAGPFAGASGAVNTVSALFRNHDYTDPWFATGVGVGLDRAIGRAASIRVGAVREEMSAVGSPIGFGSPEPGR
;
A
#
# COMPACT_ATOMS: atom_id res chain seq x y z
N MET A 1 5.97 24.45 27.35
CA MET A 1 6.45 25.59 26.56
C MET A 1 7.07 24.99 25.30
N LEU A 2 6.46 25.22 24.13
CA LEU A 2 6.97 24.68 22.86
C LEU A 2 8.26 25.42 22.46
N PRO A 3 9.30 24.74 21.96
CA PRO A 3 10.48 25.41 21.42
C PRO A 3 10.10 26.26 20.20
N GLY A 4 10.62 27.49 20.14
CA GLY A 4 10.43 28.37 19.00
C GLY A 4 11.21 27.84 17.78
N VAL A 5 10.53 27.71 16.65
CA VAL A 5 11.10 27.30 15.36
C VAL A 5 11.08 28.53 14.46
N ASP A 6 12.26 29.03 14.08
CA ASP A 6 12.42 30.02 13.00
C ASP A 6 12.95 29.30 11.76
N SER A 7 12.27 29.48 10.62
CA SER A 7 12.66 28.99 9.29
C SER A 7 13.04 30.18 8.42
N ALA A 8 14.15 30.06 7.69
CA ALA A 8 14.62 31.05 6.73
C ALA A 8 14.95 30.34 5.42
N ALA A 9 14.20 30.66 4.37
CA ALA A 9 14.46 30.17 3.02
C ALA A 9 15.84 30.65 2.54
N ALA A 10 16.68 29.72 2.07
CA ALA A 10 18.01 30.04 1.55
C ALA A 10 17.89 30.80 0.20
N GLN A 11 17.89 32.13 0.26
CA GLN A 11 18.03 32.98 -0.92
C GLN A 11 19.50 32.91 -1.38
N ASP A 12 19.75 32.49 -2.63
CA ASP A 12 21.06 32.19 -3.27
C ASP A 12 21.65 30.78 -3.07
N ALA A 13 20.83 29.73 -3.08
CA ALA A 13 21.31 28.36 -3.07
C ALA A 13 21.99 27.96 -4.40
N THR A 14 23.29 27.64 -4.35
CA THR A 14 24.07 27.13 -5.50
C THR A 14 24.24 25.61 -5.39
N VAL A 15 24.02 24.89 -6.49
CA VAL A 15 24.23 23.43 -6.55
C VAL A 15 25.71 23.12 -6.38
N ASP A 16 26.02 22.12 -5.56
CA ASP A 16 27.38 21.67 -5.24
C ASP A 16 28.27 22.80 -4.67
N ASP A 17 27.67 23.74 -3.90
CA ASP A 17 28.42 24.76 -3.18
C ASP A 17 29.49 24.12 -2.26
N PRO A 18 30.74 24.64 -2.22
CA PRO A 18 31.80 24.08 -1.39
C PRO A 18 31.44 23.91 0.09
N ALA A 19 30.61 24.78 0.66
CA ALA A 19 30.16 24.68 2.05
C ALA A 19 29.20 23.51 2.25
N VAL A 20 28.31 23.25 1.28
CA VAL A 20 27.41 22.09 1.29
C VAL A 20 28.21 20.80 1.18
N LEU A 21 29.16 20.72 0.24
CA LEU A 21 30.02 19.54 0.08
C LEU A 21 30.84 19.28 1.35
N ALA A 22 31.35 20.33 2.02
CA ALA A 22 32.03 20.20 3.29
C ALA A 22 31.12 19.63 4.40
N LEU A 23 29.86 20.07 4.46
CA LEU A 23 28.87 19.53 5.40
C LEU A 23 28.57 18.04 5.12
N ILE A 24 28.44 17.66 3.85
CA ILE A 24 28.20 16.27 3.44
C ILE A 24 29.39 15.37 3.80
N ARG A 25 30.63 15.82 3.57
CA ARG A 25 31.84 15.08 3.97
C ARG A 25 31.91 14.89 5.48
N LYS A 26 31.63 15.94 6.25
CA LYS A 26 31.55 15.87 7.71
C LYS A 26 30.51 14.87 8.19
N ALA A 27 29.33 14.85 7.55
CA ALA A 27 28.28 13.88 7.85
C ALA A 27 28.70 12.44 7.52
N ARG A 28 29.41 12.23 6.40
CA ARG A 28 30.01 10.93 6.03
C ARG A 28 31.03 10.46 7.07
N GLU A 29 31.99 11.31 7.43
CA GLU A 29 33.02 11.01 8.43
C GLU A 29 32.40 10.58 9.77
N LEU A 30 31.37 11.30 10.22
CA LEU A 30 30.63 10.93 11.43
C LEU A 30 29.89 9.59 11.28
N ARG A 31 29.44 9.24 10.08
CA ARG A 31 28.73 7.98 9.80
C ARG A 31 29.68 6.77 9.76
N GLU A 32 30.88 6.96 9.21
CA GLU A 32 31.94 5.94 9.10
C GLU A 32 32.64 5.70 10.43
N SER A 33 32.83 6.77 11.21
CA SER A 33 33.41 6.73 12.55
C SER A 33 32.47 7.40 13.54
N PRO A 34 31.35 6.75 13.91
CA PRO A 34 30.40 7.31 14.85
C PRO A 34 31.07 7.50 16.21
N GLN A 35 31.62 8.70 16.45
CA GLN A 35 32.17 9.10 17.74
C GLN A 35 31.10 9.01 18.84
N SER A 36 29.82 9.04 18.46
CA SER A 36 28.66 8.74 19.30
C SER A 36 28.58 7.29 19.78
N LEU A 37 29.05 6.31 18.98
CA LEU A 37 29.20 4.90 19.35
C LEU A 37 30.51 4.63 20.10
N ALA A 38 31.48 5.55 20.11
CA ALA A 38 32.64 5.42 20.99
C ALA A 38 32.28 5.53 22.48
N ALA A 39 31.09 6.06 22.80
CA ALA A 39 30.58 6.15 24.17
C ALA A 39 30.04 4.82 24.72
N PHE A 40 29.71 3.84 23.87
CA PHE A 40 29.15 2.55 24.29
C PHE A 40 29.43 1.42 23.28
N ALA A 41 29.71 0.22 23.76
CA ALA A 41 30.05 -0.95 22.94
C ALA A 41 28.87 -1.44 22.08
N ALA A 42 27.63 -1.36 22.59
CA ALA A 42 26.42 -1.73 21.88
C ALA A 42 25.18 -1.05 22.47
N TYR A 43 24.07 -1.05 21.74
CA TYR A 43 22.75 -0.74 22.29
C TYR A 43 21.72 -1.80 21.90
N ARG A 44 20.68 -1.92 22.73
CA ARG A 44 19.40 -2.55 22.44
C ARG A 44 18.33 -1.48 22.45
N ALA A 45 17.35 -1.58 21.56
CA ALA A 45 16.19 -0.70 21.57
C ALA A 45 14.89 -1.46 21.34
N ASP A 46 13.83 -1.03 22.03
CA ASP A 46 12.48 -1.55 21.84
C ASP A 46 11.78 -0.79 20.71
N ALA A 47 11.31 -1.53 19.72
CA ALA A 47 10.56 -0.99 18.60
C ALA A 47 9.20 -1.67 18.42
N GLU A 48 8.21 -0.88 18.01
CA GLU A 48 6.88 -1.36 17.64
C GLU A 48 6.55 -0.87 16.24
N GLY A 49 6.15 -1.78 15.37
CA GLY A 49 5.84 -1.48 13.98
C GLY A 49 4.39 -1.79 13.63
N HIS A 50 3.82 -0.99 12.74
CA HIS A 50 2.54 -1.26 12.09
C HIS A 50 2.76 -1.37 10.59
N VAL A 51 2.12 -2.35 9.95
CA VAL A 51 2.11 -2.44 8.50
C VAL A 51 0.68 -2.42 8.00
N TYR A 52 0.39 -1.45 7.15
CA TYR A 52 -0.89 -1.23 6.53
C TYR A 52 -0.83 -1.62 5.07
N PHE A 53 -1.78 -2.43 4.64
CA PHE A 53 -2.01 -2.73 3.25
C PHE A 53 -3.34 -2.13 2.81
N TYR A 54 -3.32 -1.26 1.80
CA TYR A 54 -4.51 -0.56 1.33
C TYR A 54 -4.47 -0.31 -0.18
N LEU A 55 -5.65 -0.08 -0.77
CA LEU A 55 -5.77 0.42 -2.13
C LEU A 55 -5.79 1.94 -2.08
N ASP A 56 -4.88 2.56 -2.81
CA ASP A 56 -4.80 4.00 -3.00
C ASP A 56 -5.48 4.38 -4.32
N ARG A 57 -6.24 5.47 -4.29
CA ARG A 57 -7.08 5.95 -5.41
C ARG A 57 -6.60 7.34 -5.81
N ASP A 58 -6.07 7.49 -7.02
CA ASP A 58 -5.41 8.74 -7.43
C ASP A 58 -6.36 9.96 -7.49
N GLU A 59 -7.69 9.76 -7.53
CA GLU A 59 -8.70 10.82 -7.57
C GLU A 59 -9.18 11.32 -6.18
N GLY A 60 -8.30 11.37 -5.18
CA GLY A 60 -8.62 11.93 -3.85
C GLY A 60 -9.67 11.13 -3.06
N GLY A 61 -9.92 9.88 -3.45
CA GLY A 61 -10.76 8.96 -2.71
C GLY A 61 -10.06 8.49 -1.44
N ALA A 62 -10.81 8.23 -0.38
CA ALA A 62 -10.23 7.66 0.84
C ALA A 62 -9.57 6.30 0.53
N PRO A 63 -8.37 6.02 1.07
CA PRO A 63 -7.72 4.74 0.90
C PRO A 63 -8.57 3.61 1.47
N ILE A 64 -8.52 2.44 0.84
CA ILE A 64 -9.31 1.28 1.26
C ILE A 64 -8.37 0.29 1.96
N PRO A 65 -8.25 0.31 3.30
CA PRO A 65 -7.43 -0.63 4.03
C PRO A 65 -7.97 -2.05 3.95
N MET A 66 -7.08 -2.96 3.60
CA MET A 66 -7.35 -4.38 3.39
C MET A 66 -6.85 -5.22 4.56
N ARG A 67 -5.70 -4.86 5.14
CA ARG A 67 -5.08 -5.56 6.27
C ARG A 67 -4.19 -4.64 7.09
N VAL A 68 -4.13 -4.94 8.38
CA VAL A 68 -3.27 -4.27 9.35
C VAL A 68 -2.52 -5.32 10.14
N ASP A 69 -1.21 -5.18 10.19
CA ASP A 69 -0.33 -6.01 11.00
C ASP A 69 0.41 -5.14 12.01
N GLN A 70 0.81 -5.75 13.12
CA GLN A 70 1.64 -5.13 14.13
C GLN A 70 2.72 -6.08 14.60
N VAL A 71 3.91 -5.54 14.81
CA VAL A 71 5.11 -6.26 15.17
C VAL A 71 5.80 -5.60 16.36
N ALA A 72 6.25 -6.40 17.33
CA ALA A 72 7.15 -5.95 18.39
C ALA A 72 8.54 -6.51 18.12
N VAL A 73 9.57 -5.65 18.14
CA VAL A 73 10.93 -5.98 17.70
C VAL A 73 11.97 -5.43 18.68
N ASP A 74 12.95 -6.25 19.03
CA ASP A 74 14.20 -5.75 19.61
C ASP A 74 15.20 -5.42 18.50
N LEU A 75 15.77 -4.23 18.61
CA LEU A 75 16.76 -3.67 17.70
C LEU A 75 18.11 -3.63 18.39
N TYR A 76 19.12 -4.31 17.84
CA TYR A 76 20.47 -4.33 18.39
C TYR A 76 21.48 -3.75 17.40
N GLN A 77 22.45 -3.01 17.92
CA GLN A 77 23.60 -2.56 17.14
C GLN A 77 24.86 -2.48 18.01
N ASN A 78 26.02 -2.80 17.45
CA ASN A 78 27.30 -2.57 18.12
C ASN A 78 28.10 -1.40 17.52
N ALA A 79 29.18 -1.02 18.19
CA ALA A 79 30.09 0.05 17.76
C ALA A 79 30.74 -0.21 16.38
N ALA A 80 30.84 -1.47 15.95
CA ALA A 80 31.31 -1.85 14.61
C ALA A 80 30.23 -1.74 13.52
N GLY A 81 29.02 -1.29 13.86
CA GLY A 81 27.91 -1.11 12.92
C GLY A 81 27.17 -2.40 12.56
N GLN A 82 27.49 -3.54 13.20
CA GLN A 82 26.75 -4.79 13.03
C GLN A 82 25.39 -4.67 13.71
N ARG A 83 24.36 -5.23 13.08
CA ARG A 83 22.95 -5.03 13.45
C ARG A 83 22.25 -6.37 13.58
N ARG A 84 21.29 -6.45 14.50
CA ARG A 84 20.44 -7.62 14.66
C ARG A 84 19.03 -7.21 15.09
N GLN A 85 18.04 -7.90 14.57
CA GLN A 85 16.62 -7.68 14.84
C GLN A 85 16.02 -8.98 15.36
N VAL A 86 15.25 -8.88 16.44
CA VAL A 86 14.55 -10.03 17.02
C VAL A 86 13.07 -9.69 17.12
N ILE A 87 12.25 -10.38 16.33
CA ILE A 87 10.79 -10.23 16.39
C ILE A 87 10.29 -10.99 17.62
N ARG A 88 9.78 -10.24 18.59
CA ARG A 88 9.21 -10.75 19.85
C ARG A 88 7.76 -11.17 19.73
N ALA A 89 6.97 -10.45 18.92
CA ALA A 89 5.55 -10.68 18.76
C ALA A 89 5.04 -10.21 17.40
N LEU A 90 4.01 -10.89 16.89
CA LEU A 90 3.33 -10.60 15.63
C LEU A 90 1.83 -10.77 15.81
N ARG A 91 1.05 -9.80 15.35
CA ARG A 91 -0.40 -9.96 15.22
C ARG A 91 -0.94 -9.29 13.96
N LYS A 92 -2.04 -9.81 13.43
CA LYS A 92 -2.67 -9.29 12.20
C LYS A 92 -4.18 -9.26 12.28
N ARG A 93 -4.79 -8.36 11.50
CA ARG A 93 -6.22 -8.31 11.23
C ARG A 93 -6.49 -8.01 9.76
N GLU A 94 -7.28 -8.89 9.16
CA GLU A 94 -7.80 -8.72 7.81
C GLU A 94 -9.11 -7.92 7.91
N LEU A 95 -9.21 -6.84 7.13
CA LEU A 95 -10.38 -5.98 7.07
C LEU A 95 -11.25 -6.30 5.87
N LEU A 96 -10.62 -6.80 4.81
CA LEU A 96 -11.27 -7.42 3.67
C LEU A 96 -10.78 -8.87 3.57
N PRO A 97 -11.59 -9.80 3.06
CA PRO A 97 -11.19 -11.20 2.92
C PRO A 97 -10.00 -11.28 1.95
N ILE A 98 -8.82 -11.55 2.50
CA ILE A 98 -7.58 -11.61 1.76
C ILE A 98 -6.73 -12.84 2.13
N GLU A 99 -6.98 -13.98 1.49
CA GLU A 99 -6.17 -15.18 1.77
C GLU A 99 -4.76 -15.10 1.17
N ASP A 100 -3.78 -15.79 1.77
CA ASP A 100 -2.40 -15.96 1.25
C ASP A 100 -1.65 -14.69 0.83
N PHE A 101 -1.99 -13.54 1.42
CA PHE A 101 -1.21 -12.32 1.23
C PHE A 101 0.07 -12.37 2.08
N HIS A 102 1.15 -12.83 1.44
CA HIS A 102 2.48 -12.84 2.02
C HIS A 102 3.27 -11.64 1.51
N TYR A 103 3.32 -10.59 2.35
CA TYR A 103 4.39 -9.61 2.27
C TYR A 103 5.35 -9.84 3.42
N TYR A 104 6.55 -9.30 3.26
CA TYR A 104 7.63 -9.52 4.18
C TYR A 104 7.58 -8.50 5.31
N ILE A 105 6.68 -8.75 6.27
CA ILE A 105 6.58 -7.96 7.50
C ILE A 105 7.93 -7.84 8.22
N ASP A 106 8.73 -8.89 8.08
CA ASP A 106 10.03 -9.11 8.68
C ASP A 106 11.15 -8.32 7.97
N ARG A 107 10.88 -7.75 6.80
CA ARG A 107 11.90 -7.20 5.88
C ARG A 107 11.69 -5.75 5.49
N LEU A 108 10.71 -5.09 6.08
CA LEU A 108 10.62 -3.65 6.13
C LEU A 108 11.62 -3.18 7.19
N THR A 109 12.89 -3.38 6.86
CA THR A 109 14.05 -3.32 7.74
C THR A 109 13.99 -2.09 8.64
N ALA A 110 14.14 -2.28 9.96
CA ALA A 110 14.46 -1.18 10.84
C ALA A 110 15.85 -0.64 10.47
N VAL A 111 15.90 0.63 10.07
CA VAL A 111 17.11 1.26 9.57
C VAL A 111 17.76 2.02 10.71
N GLN A 112 18.67 1.34 11.37
CA GLN A 112 19.56 1.97 12.32
C GLN A 112 20.62 2.79 11.57
N ASN A 113 20.88 4.03 12.02
CA ASN A 113 21.90 4.95 11.49
C ASN A 113 21.77 5.36 10.01
N GLY A 114 20.56 5.47 9.45
CA GLY A 114 20.37 5.99 8.09
C GLY A 114 21.00 5.09 7.01
N PHE A 115 20.73 3.79 7.07
CA PHE A 115 21.15 2.77 6.10
C PHE A 115 22.66 2.43 6.16
N GLY A 116 23.12 1.51 5.31
CA GLY A 116 24.55 1.31 5.05
C GLY A 116 25.03 2.29 3.97
N ASP A 117 26.26 2.13 3.48
CA ASP A 117 26.70 2.88 2.28
C ASP A 117 25.90 2.50 1.04
N ARG A 118 25.26 1.33 1.08
CA ARG A 118 24.32 0.84 0.10
C ARG A 118 22.95 0.65 0.75
N ILE A 119 21.94 1.26 0.13
CA ILE A 119 20.55 1.24 0.56
C ILE A 119 19.86 0.06 -0.11
N ALA A 120 19.17 -0.75 0.69
CA ALA A 120 18.29 -1.81 0.24
C ALA A 120 16.99 -1.80 1.03
N ILE A 121 15.88 -2.06 0.34
CA ILE A 121 14.53 -2.16 0.91
C ILE A 121 13.99 -3.57 0.64
N GLY A 122 13.32 -4.18 1.62
CA GLY A 122 12.76 -5.52 1.47
C GLY A 122 13.82 -6.62 1.29
N GLU A 123 15.01 -6.46 1.91
CA GLU A 123 16.22 -7.27 1.67
C GLU A 123 16.70 -7.23 0.20
N GLY A 124 16.53 -6.08 -0.48
CA GLY A 124 16.97 -5.97 -1.87
C GLY A 124 15.95 -6.49 -2.88
N ARG A 125 14.68 -6.65 -2.50
CA ARG A 125 13.61 -7.09 -3.41
C ARG A 125 12.66 -6.00 -3.86
N ASP A 126 12.62 -4.89 -3.12
CA ASP A 126 11.94 -3.68 -3.58
C ASP A 126 12.96 -2.74 -4.22
N VAL A 127 14.04 -2.46 -3.50
CA VAL A 127 15.16 -1.61 -3.93
C VAL A 127 16.46 -2.29 -3.53
N ARG A 128 17.45 -2.32 -4.42
CA ARG A 128 18.73 -2.97 -4.18
C ARG A 128 19.91 -2.07 -4.54
N ASP A 129 20.90 -2.04 -3.64
CA ASP A 129 22.26 -1.55 -3.89
C ASP A 129 22.36 -0.08 -4.37
N VAL A 130 21.47 0.79 -3.85
CA VAL A 130 21.52 2.22 -4.17
C VAL A 130 22.60 2.92 -3.34
N PRO A 131 23.53 3.68 -3.94
CA PRO A 131 24.54 4.43 -3.18
C PRO A 131 23.90 5.40 -2.18
N HIS A 132 24.34 5.40 -0.93
CA HIS A 132 23.87 6.35 0.06
C HIS A 132 24.49 7.74 -0.19
N PRO A 133 23.74 8.85 -0.13
CA PRO A 133 24.29 10.18 -0.41
C PRO A 133 25.31 10.67 0.61
N LEU A 134 25.28 10.12 1.83
CA LEU A 134 26.31 10.33 2.86
C LEU A 134 27.31 9.15 2.94
N GLY A 135 27.33 8.27 1.94
CA GLY A 135 28.33 7.20 1.81
C GLY A 135 29.52 7.64 0.97
N SER A 136 30.52 6.76 0.83
CA SER A 136 31.77 7.03 0.10
C SER A 136 31.54 7.55 -1.32
N ASP A 137 30.57 6.97 -2.04
CA ASP A 137 30.30 7.25 -3.45
C ASP A 137 29.35 8.46 -3.63
N GLY A 138 28.94 9.11 -2.53
CA GLY A 138 27.88 10.11 -2.53
C GLY A 138 28.17 11.30 -3.45
N GLU A 139 29.34 11.92 -3.31
CA GLU A 139 29.73 13.09 -4.10
C GLU A 139 29.85 12.82 -5.60
N GLU A 140 30.28 11.61 -5.97
CA GLU A 140 30.36 11.17 -7.36
C GLU A 140 28.98 10.86 -7.94
N THR A 141 28.04 10.43 -7.11
CA THR A 141 26.71 9.97 -7.54
C THR A 141 25.67 11.09 -7.55
N TYR A 142 25.78 12.07 -6.65
CA TYR A 142 24.73 13.05 -6.37
C TYR A 142 25.19 14.51 -6.52
N HIS A 143 24.23 15.35 -6.89
CA HIS A 143 24.24 16.79 -6.68
C HIS A 143 23.59 17.14 -5.34
N TYR A 144 24.10 18.17 -4.67
CA TYR A 144 23.59 18.64 -3.38
C TYR A 144 23.21 20.12 -3.45
N LEU A 145 22.08 20.46 -2.82
CA LEU A 145 21.58 21.84 -2.75
C LEU A 145 20.97 22.09 -1.38
N VAL A 146 21.42 23.12 -0.66
CA VAL A 146 20.72 23.55 0.56
C VAL A 146 19.47 24.33 0.17
N THR A 147 18.30 23.84 0.60
CA THR A 147 17.00 24.43 0.25
C THR A 147 16.38 25.20 1.40
N ASP A 148 16.61 24.74 2.63
CA ASP A 148 16.08 25.36 3.84
C ASP A 148 17.05 25.23 5.01
N SER A 149 16.86 26.07 6.02
CA SER A 149 17.56 25.99 7.29
C SER A 149 16.61 26.21 8.46
N ILE A 150 16.77 25.39 9.48
CA ILE A 150 15.97 25.42 10.70
C ILE A 150 16.90 25.65 11.89
N ARG A 151 16.51 26.56 12.78
CA ARG A 151 17.17 26.74 14.08
C ARG A 151 16.27 26.22 15.20
N LEU A 152 16.78 25.24 15.95
CA LEU A 152 16.08 24.61 17.07
C LEU A 152 16.74 25.03 18.40
N SER A 153 16.02 25.81 19.20
CA SER A 153 16.44 26.14 20.57
C SER A 153 15.89 25.09 21.54
N VAL A 154 16.74 24.19 22.01
CA VAL A 154 16.36 23.12 22.95
C VAL A 154 16.79 23.48 24.37
N LEU A 155 15.86 23.44 25.31
CA LEU A 155 16.13 23.64 26.74
C LEU A 155 17.17 22.61 27.24
N GLY A 156 18.26 23.10 27.84
CA GLY A 156 19.33 22.24 28.36
C GLY A 156 20.56 22.12 27.45
N LEU A 157 20.49 22.60 26.20
CA LEU A 157 21.68 22.75 25.35
C LEU A 157 22.24 24.18 25.43
N PRO A 158 23.57 24.34 25.45
CA PRO A 158 24.21 25.67 25.55
C PRO A 158 24.10 26.47 24.25
N ALA A 159 23.86 25.81 23.11
CA ALA A 159 23.72 26.44 21.80
C ALA A 159 22.51 25.85 21.05
N PRO A 160 21.84 26.65 20.19
CA PRO A 160 20.76 26.14 19.35
C PRO A 160 21.31 25.19 18.28
N ILE A 161 20.59 24.12 18.00
CA ILE A 161 20.92 23.18 16.91
C ILE A 161 20.52 23.84 15.58
N ARG A 162 21.43 23.84 14.61
CA ARG A 162 21.16 24.36 13.26
C ARG A 162 21.11 23.21 12.29
N VAL A 163 19.97 23.00 11.65
CA VAL A 163 19.76 21.90 10.72
C VAL A 163 19.57 22.47 9.33
N TYR A 164 20.36 21.99 8.37
CA TYR A 164 20.15 22.30 6.95
C TYR A 164 19.36 21.19 6.29
N GLU A 165 18.35 21.56 5.51
CA GLU A 165 17.77 20.69 4.51
C GLU A 165 18.64 20.70 3.27
N VAL A 166 19.22 19.56 2.95
CA VAL A 166 20.01 19.37 1.74
C VAL A 166 19.22 18.47 0.79
N GLU A 167 18.74 19.05 -0.30
CA GLU A 167 18.20 18.30 -1.41
C GLU A 167 19.32 17.54 -2.12
N VAL A 168 19.04 16.28 -2.41
CA VAL A 168 19.93 15.31 -3.03
C VAL A 168 19.27 14.85 -4.33
N ARG A 169 19.98 14.99 -5.44
CA ARG A 169 19.54 14.50 -6.75
C ARG A 169 20.63 13.68 -7.43
N PRO A 170 20.33 12.53 -8.04
CA PRO A 170 21.32 11.79 -8.80
C PRO A 170 21.87 12.66 -9.93
N ARG A 171 23.18 12.61 -10.19
CA ARG A 171 23.77 13.22 -11.40
C ARG A 171 23.26 12.53 -12.67
N ARG A 172 22.81 11.28 -12.54
CA ARG A 172 22.31 10.41 -13.60
C ARG A 172 21.01 9.73 -13.17
N GLU A 173 19.90 10.13 -13.78
CA GLU A 173 18.58 9.57 -13.46
C GLU A 173 18.35 8.18 -14.07
N ASP A 174 19.16 7.79 -15.07
CA ASP A 174 19.15 6.47 -15.71
C ASP A 174 19.85 5.37 -14.88
N ARG A 175 20.40 5.73 -13.72
CA ARG A 175 21.15 4.83 -12.83
C ARG A 175 20.52 4.76 -11.44
N PRO A 176 20.72 3.66 -10.71
CA PRO A 176 20.22 3.53 -9.35
C PRO A 176 20.70 4.69 -8.48
N GLY A 177 19.77 5.38 -7.82
CA GLY A 177 20.05 6.61 -7.09
C GLY A 177 18.89 7.02 -6.18
N MET A 178 19.22 7.73 -5.11
CA MET A 178 18.28 8.39 -4.21
C MET A 178 17.90 9.78 -4.72
N LEU A 179 16.62 10.16 -4.58
CA LEU A 179 16.15 11.54 -4.74
C LEU A 179 15.35 11.99 -3.52
N GLY A 180 15.57 13.20 -3.03
CA GLY A 180 14.84 13.75 -1.88
C GLY A 180 15.74 14.63 -1.02
N SER A 181 15.49 14.66 0.29
CA SER A 181 16.20 15.53 1.22
C SER A 181 16.85 14.76 2.37
N VAL A 182 18.04 15.20 2.75
CA VAL A 182 18.71 14.84 4.00
C VAL A 182 18.80 16.08 4.89
N PHE A 183 18.51 15.91 6.17
CA PHE A 183 18.54 16.99 7.16
C PHE A 183 19.74 16.76 8.06
N VAL A 184 20.69 17.68 8.03
CA VAL A 184 21.99 17.52 8.69
C VAL A 184 22.22 18.66 9.67
N ASP A 185 22.60 18.32 10.90
CA ASP A 185 23.07 19.30 11.86
C ASP A 185 24.40 19.89 11.39
N VAL A 186 24.48 21.22 11.27
CA VAL A 186 25.64 21.94 10.74
C VAL A 186 26.85 21.77 11.66
N ASP A 187 26.61 21.75 12.97
CA ASP A 187 27.68 21.80 13.96
C ASP A 187 28.31 20.44 14.22
N SER A 188 27.54 19.35 14.20
CA SER A 188 28.08 17.99 14.35
C SER A 188 28.24 17.22 13.03
N GLY A 189 27.47 17.55 11.99
CA GLY A 189 27.31 16.71 10.80
C GLY A 189 26.31 15.57 11.01
N ALA A 190 25.62 15.51 12.15
CA ALA A 190 24.70 14.41 12.44
C ALA A 190 23.46 14.44 11.55
N LEU A 191 23.07 13.25 11.09
CA LEU A 191 21.84 13.04 10.35
C LEU A 191 20.64 13.16 11.29
N VAL A 192 19.79 14.15 11.05
CA VAL A 192 18.57 14.40 11.82
C VAL A 192 17.38 13.68 11.19
N ARG A 193 17.23 13.80 9.87
CA ARG A 193 16.10 13.22 9.12
C ARG A 193 16.50 12.91 7.69
N MET A 194 15.83 11.94 7.08
CA MET A 194 15.83 11.72 5.64
C MET A 194 14.39 11.60 5.16
N THR A 195 14.11 12.12 3.97
CA THR A 195 12.83 11.91 3.28
C THR A 195 13.13 11.79 1.79
N PHE A 196 12.92 10.61 1.23
CA PHE A 196 13.41 10.33 -0.11
C PHE A 196 12.67 9.22 -0.82
N SER A 197 12.90 9.15 -2.12
CA SER A 197 12.51 8.09 -3.04
C SER A 197 13.72 7.68 -3.89
N PHE A 198 13.49 6.84 -4.89
CA PHE A 198 14.54 6.27 -5.72
C PHE A 198 14.26 6.45 -7.20
N THR A 199 15.31 6.49 -8.01
CA THR A 199 15.17 6.46 -9.47
C THR A 199 14.49 5.15 -9.88
N PRO A 200 13.68 5.14 -10.97
CA PRO A 200 13.01 3.93 -11.42
C PRO A 200 13.94 2.73 -11.65
N SER A 201 15.18 2.97 -12.10
CA SER A 201 16.21 1.93 -12.27
C SER A 201 16.66 1.24 -10.99
N SER A 202 16.28 1.78 -9.82
CA SER A 202 16.56 1.19 -8.51
C SER A 202 15.55 0.12 -8.11
N TYR A 203 14.37 0.11 -8.74
CA TYR A 203 13.29 -0.82 -8.43
C TYR A 203 13.54 -2.18 -9.05
N VAL A 204 13.37 -3.22 -8.23
CA VAL A 204 13.54 -4.61 -8.67
C VAL A 204 12.26 -5.19 -9.25
N ASP A 205 11.10 -4.85 -8.67
CA ASP A 205 9.79 -5.26 -9.20
C ASP A 205 9.29 -4.19 -10.19
N PRO A 206 9.02 -4.54 -11.47
CA PRO A 206 8.57 -3.60 -12.50
C PRO A 206 7.18 -3.01 -12.23
N ARG A 207 6.40 -3.58 -11.30
CA ARG A 207 5.11 -3.00 -10.89
C ARG A 207 5.26 -1.90 -9.85
N THR A 208 6.46 -1.70 -9.31
CA THR A 208 6.72 -0.65 -8.33
C THR A 208 6.70 0.69 -9.02
N ASP A 209 5.70 1.50 -8.69
CA ASP A 209 5.63 2.87 -9.15
C ASP A 209 6.52 3.76 -8.28
N ARG A 210 6.37 3.64 -6.95
CA ARG A 210 7.11 4.49 -6.02
C ARG A 210 7.41 3.81 -4.70
N VAL A 211 8.64 3.98 -4.24
CA VAL A 211 9.03 3.72 -2.85
C VAL A 211 9.36 5.03 -2.16
N THR A 212 8.71 5.33 -1.06
CA THR A 212 9.01 6.50 -0.23
C THR A 212 9.56 6.04 1.12
N VAL A 213 10.64 6.66 1.57
CA VAL A 213 11.25 6.41 2.86
C VAL A 213 11.32 7.71 3.63
N ARG A 214 10.84 7.68 4.87
CA ARG A 214 11.06 8.73 5.87
C ARG A 214 11.74 8.11 7.07
N LEU A 215 12.86 8.69 7.49
CA LEU A 215 13.59 8.29 8.69
C LEU A 215 13.84 9.52 9.54
N GLU A 216 13.47 9.46 10.81
CA GLU A 216 13.60 10.56 11.76
C GLU A 216 14.41 10.10 12.97
N HIS A 217 15.38 10.93 13.35
CA HIS A 217 16.16 10.75 14.56
C HIS A 217 15.64 11.70 15.64
N ARG A 218 15.77 11.27 16.89
CA ARG A 218 15.51 12.08 18.07
C ARG A 218 16.79 12.23 18.86
N LEU A 219 16.97 13.40 19.45
CA LEU A 219 18.04 13.64 20.41
C LEU A 219 17.74 12.86 21.70
N TRP A 220 18.63 11.95 22.04
CA TRP A 220 18.62 11.17 23.27
C TRP A 220 19.59 11.73 24.31
N GLU A 221 19.49 11.24 25.55
CA GLU A 221 20.38 11.62 26.65
C GLU A 221 21.86 11.53 26.24
N GLY A 222 22.65 12.52 26.65
CA GLY A 222 24.06 12.64 26.23
C GLY A 222 24.27 13.26 24.85
N GLY A 223 23.20 13.71 24.16
CA GLY A 223 23.31 14.42 22.88
C GLY A 223 23.37 13.52 21.65
N LEU A 224 22.96 12.25 21.79
CA LEU A 224 23.02 11.25 20.73
C LEU A 224 21.77 11.35 19.83
N LEU A 225 21.95 11.52 18.52
CA LEU A 225 20.84 11.41 17.57
C LEU A 225 20.63 9.96 17.17
N LEU A 226 19.54 9.36 17.66
CA LEU A 226 19.20 7.96 17.44
C LEU A 226 17.87 7.84 16.68
N PRO A 227 17.71 6.80 15.84
CA PRO A 227 16.49 6.62 15.05
C PRO A 227 15.29 6.48 15.99
N TYR A 228 14.25 7.27 15.73
CA TYR A 228 13.03 7.29 16.54
C TYR A 228 11.83 6.80 15.73
N ARG A 229 11.71 7.21 14.47
CA ARG A 229 10.59 6.80 13.62
C ARG A 229 11.06 6.56 12.20
N GLN A 230 10.55 5.48 11.61
CA GLN A 230 10.75 5.17 10.21
C GLN A 230 9.40 4.88 9.56
N VAL A 231 9.20 5.40 8.36
CA VAL A 231 8.06 5.06 7.50
C VAL A 231 8.60 4.65 6.14
N VAL A 232 8.21 3.46 5.68
CA VAL A 232 8.51 2.96 4.34
C VAL A 232 7.19 2.70 3.65
N GLU A 233 6.97 3.33 2.51
CA GLU A 233 5.78 3.14 1.70
C GLU A 233 6.18 2.61 0.33
N VAL A 234 5.56 1.51 -0.09
CA VAL A 234 5.74 0.91 -1.41
C VAL A 234 4.40 0.93 -2.12
N ARG A 235 4.28 1.76 -3.16
CA ARG A 235 3.14 1.82 -4.07
C ARG A 235 3.45 1.00 -5.31
N ARG A 236 2.56 0.07 -5.63
CA ARG A 236 2.62 -0.74 -6.84
C ARG A 236 1.38 -0.52 -7.68
N GLU A 237 1.59 -0.35 -8.97
CA GLU A 237 0.51 -0.33 -9.94
C GLU A 237 -0.07 -1.72 -10.15
N ILE A 238 -1.30 -1.73 -10.66
CA ILE A 238 -1.96 -2.93 -11.15
C ILE A 238 -2.20 -2.73 -12.65
N PRO A 239 -1.21 -3.08 -13.50
CA PRO A 239 -1.30 -2.86 -14.94
C PRO A 239 -2.50 -3.56 -15.58
N GLU A 240 -2.98 -4.66 -15.00
CA GLU A 240 -4.06 -5.48 -15.53
C GLU A 240 -5.45 -4.85 -15.37
N LEU A 241 -5.61 -3.82 -14.52
CA LEU A 241 -6.90 -3.23 -14.20
C LEU A 241 -7.26 -2.00 -15.05
N ASP A 242 -6.32 -1.35 -15.76
CA ASP A 242 -6.50 -0.05 -16.45
C ASP A 242 -7.35 0.94 -15.62
N LEU A 243 -7.13 0.94 -14.31
CA LEU A 243 -7.79 1.76 -13.31
C LEU A 243 -6.71 2.54 -12.54
N PRO A 244 -6.96 3.78 -12.13
CA PRO A 244 -6.04 4.59 -11.33
C PRO A 244 -6.06 4.15 -9.85
N VAL A 245 -5.83 2.86 -9.62
CA VAL A 245 -5.84 2.22 -8.30
C VAL A 245 -4.50 1.51 -8.11
N GLY A 246 -3.72 2.03 -7.17
CA GLY A 246 -2.46 1.43 -6.74
C GLY A 246 -2.67 0.59 -5.49
N SER A 247 -1.90 -0.48 -5.33
CA SER A 247 -1.77 -1.15 -4.05
C SER A 247 -0.63 -0.50 -3.26
N VAL A 248 -0.85 -0.24 -1.98
CA VAL A 248 0.15 0.39 -1.12
C VAL A 248 0.41 -0.45 0.12
N ILE A 249 1.67 -0.70 0.39
CA ILE A 249 2.15 -1.25 1.67
C ILE A 249 2.87 -0.10 2.38
N ARG A 250 2.33 0.34 3.52
CA ARG A 250 2.98 1.30 4.40
C ARG A 250 3.41 0.63 5.69
N ALA A 251 4.71 0.65 5.97
CA ALA A 251 5.31 0.18 7.19
C ALA A 251 5.78 1.36 8.04
N THR A 252 5.25 1.49 9.23
CA THR A 252 5.68 2.47 10.23
C THR A 252 6.36 1.73 11.37
N LEU A 253 7.52 2.19 11.81
CA LEU A 253 8.26 1.65 12.94
C LEU A 253 8.60 2.79 13.89
N ASP A 254 8.19 2.68 15.15
CA ASP A 254 8.59 3.60 16.21
C ASP A 254 9.56 2.88 17.15
N VAL A 255 10.71 3.51 17.41
CA VAL A 255 11.73 3.08 18.37
C VAL A 255 11.60 3.95 19.60
N VAL A 256 11.50 3.33 20.77
CA VAL A 256 11.06 4.04 21.99
C VAL A 256 12.15 4.08 23.04
N ASP A 257 12.57 2.91 23.51
CA ASP A 257 13.45 2.78 24.67
C ASP A 257 14.82 2.28 24.22
N PHE A 258 15.89 2.91 24.72
CA PHE A 258 17.27 2.53 24.43
C PHE A 258 17.98 2.06 25.71
N GLU A 259 18.57 0.88 25.64
CA GLU A 259 19.45 0.30 26.64
C GLU A 259 20.87 0.26 26.07
N PHE A 260 21.79 0.99 26.70
CA PHE A 260 23.20 1.02 26.29
C PHE A 260 24.02 -0.02 27.05
N ASN A 261 24.95 -0.65 26.34
CA ASN A 261 25.80 -1.73 26.82
C ASN A 261 25.04 -2.89 27.47
N PRO A 262 24.01 -3.46 26.80
CA PRO A 262 23.33 -4.64 27.31
C PRO A 262 24.32 -5.81 27.42
N GLU A 263 24.08 -6.71 28.37
CA GLU A 263 24.82 -7.98 28.44
C GLU A 263 24.40 -8.87 27.26
N LEU A 264 25.34 -9.16 26.36
CA LEU A 264 25.12 -9.96 25.14
C LEU A 264 26.07 -11.15 25.11
N ASP A 265 25.57 -12.29 24.62
CA ASP A 265 26.38 -13.50 24.46
C ASP A 265 27.56 -13.26 23.48
N PRO A 266 28.73 -13.91 23.71
CA PRO A 266 29.82 -13.90 22.74
C PRO A 266 29.34 -14.40 21.36
N GLY A 267 29.56 -13.60 20.32
CA GLY A 267 29.12 -13.94 18.96
C GLY A 267 27.65 -13.62 18.64
N PHE A 268 26.95 -12.87 19.49
CA PHE A 268 25.56 -12.46 19.24
C PHE A 268 25.33 -11.83 17.86
N PHE A 269 26.28 -11.03 17.37
CA PHE A 269 26.21 -10.38 16.05
C PHE A 269 26.66 -11.27 14.88
N SER A 270 27.17 -12.47 15.14
CA SER A 270 27.53 -13.45 14.10
C SER A 270 26.34 -14.31 13.65
N ALA A 271 25.24 -14.28 14.40
CA ALA A 271 23.99 -14.95 14.05
C ALA A 271 23.23 -14.19 12.95
N PRO A 272 22.17 -14.78 12.35
CA PRO A 272 21.36 -14.08 11.36
C PRO A 272 20.86 -12.72 11.87
N ALA A 273 20.93 -11.71 11.00
CA ALA A 273 20.54 -10.34 11.30
C ALA A 273 19.05 -10.18 11.65
N LEU A 274 18.22 -11.18 11.34
CA LEU A 274 16.80 -11.23 11.65
C LEU A 274 16.47 -12.60 12.25
N VAL A 275 15.82 -12.59 13.40
CA VAL A 275 15.31 -13.80 14.06
C VAL A 275 13.85 -13.61 14.44
N THR A 276 12.99 -14.51 13.98
CA THR A 276 11.57 -14.55 14.35
C THR A 276 11.35 -15.60 15.42
N ARG A 277 10.89 -15.21 16.62
CA ARG A 277 10.74 -16.14 17.76
C ARG A 277 9.32 -16.72 17.91
N PRO A 278 8.22 -15.99 17.59
CA PRO A 278 6.89 -16.61 17.55
C PRO A 278 6.23 -16.61 16.15
N PRO A 279 5.31 -17.54 15.87
CA PRO A 279 4.35 -17.40 14.77
C PRO A 279 3.33 -16.26 15.02
N TYR A 280 2.54 -15.92 14.01
CA TYR A 280 1.49 -14.90 14.13
C TYR A 280 0.44 -15.26 15.19
N ASN A 281 -0.09 -14.23 15.87
CA ASN A 281 -1.25 -14.31 16.77
C ASN A 281 -1.07 -15.25 17.97
N THR A 282 0.16 -15.63 18.31
CA THR A 282 0.47 -16.41 19.53
C THR A 282 0.99 -15.57 20.68
N ALA A 283 1.11 -14.25 20.50
CA ALA A 283 1.64 -13.34 21.51
C ALA A 283 0.55 -12.85 22.49
N ASP A 284 0.96 -12.61 23.73
CA ASP A 284 0.14 -11.90 24.71
C ASP A 284 -0.05 -10.43 24.28
N SER A 285 -1.23 -9.88 24.53
CA SER A 285 -1.50 -8.44 24.48
C SER A 285 -0.47 -7.58 25.22
N ALA A 286 0.19 -8.13 26.25
CA ALA A 286 1.23 -7.47 27.03
C ALA A 286 2.48 -7.04 26.24
N GLU A 287 2.76 -7.67 25.08
CA GLU A 287 3.92 -7.33 24.24
C GLU A 287 3.71 -6.04 23.41
N PHE A 288 2.48 -5.52 23.34
CA PHE A 288 2.13 -4.35 22.53
C PHE A 288 1.66 -3.20 23.41
N ARG A 289 2.12 -1.97 23.13
CA ARG A 289 1.78 -0.78 23.94
C ARG A 289 0.36 -0.24 23.69
N GLY A 290 -0.30 -0.64 22.60
CA GLY A 290 -1.64 -0.17 22.22
C GLY A 290 -2.43 -1.21 21.43
N GLY A 291 -3.62 -0.84 20.96
CA GLY A 291 -4.47 -1.66 20.09
C GLY A 291 -4.00 -1.64 18.63
N LEU A 292 -4.24 -2.75 17.91
CA LEU A 292 -3.80 -2.95 16.52
C LEU A 292 -4.27 -1.85 15.55
N MET A 293 -5.35 -1.15 15.90
CA MET A 293 -6.07 -0.26 14.98
C MET A 293 -6.05 1.18 15.47
N ASP A 294 -5.48 1.43 16.66
CA ASP A 294 -5.49 2.74 17.31
C ASP A 294 -4.73 3.77 16.46
N ARG A 295 -3.67 3.32 15.78
CA ARG A 295 -2.80 4.15 14.92
C ARG A 295 -3.35 4.38 13.51
N MET A 296 -4.42 3.72 13.08
CA MET A 296 -4.90 3.85 11.70
C MET A 296 -5.33 5.27 11.36
N ALA A 297 -6.04 5.93 12.28
CA ALA A 297 -6.54 7.28 12.06
C ALA A 297 -5.39 8.29 11.93
N GLU A 298 -4.33 8.12 12.73
CA GLU A 298 -3.09 8.92 12.63
C GLU A 298 -2.41 8.78 11.26
N GLU A 299 -2.57 7.61 10.64
CA GLU A 299 -2.02 7.29 9.33
C GLU A 299 -2.99 7.65 8.17
N GLY A 300 -4.12 8.30 8.47
CA GLY A 300 -5.13 8.69 7.49
C GLY A 300 -5.99 7.52 6.97
N LEU A 301 -5.97 6.38 7.67
CA LEU A 301 -6.71 5.18 7.32
C LEU A 301 -7.94 5.03 8.22
N SER A 302 -9.02 4.47 7.69
CA SER A 302 -10.23 4.16 8.45
C SER A 302 -10.80 2.81 8.01
N PRO A 303 -11.26 1.95 8.94
CA PRO A 303 -11.90 0.69 8.56
C PRO A 303 -13.08 0.96 7.65
N VAL A 304 -13.17 0.22 6.55
CA VAL A 304 -14.26 0.38 5.58
C VAL A 304 -15.18 -0.82 5.68
N SER A 305 -16.49 -0.59 5.76
CA SER A 305 -17.45 -1.68 5.64
C SER A 305 -17.73 -2.00 4.18
N ALA A 306 -18.15 -3.23 3.89
CA ALA A 306 -18.59 -3.61 2.55
C ALA A 306 -19.74 -2.71 2.02
N ALA A 307 -20.61 -2.23 2.92
CA ALA A 307 -21.70 -1.30 2.59
C ALA A 307 -21.19 0.09 2.19
N ASP A 308 -20.11 0.58 2.82
CA ASP A 308 -19.51 1.87 2.49
C ASP A 308 -18.81 1.82 1.13
N ILE A 309 -18.12 0.71 0.82
CA ILE A 309 -17.53 0.48 -0.52
C ILE A 309 -18.62 0.48 -1.59
N GLU A 310 -19.75 -0.18 -1.32
CA GLU A 310 -20.88 -0.23 -2.26
C GLU A 310 -21.56 1.14 -2.43
N ALA A 311 -21.77 1.88 -1.34
CA ALA A 311 -22.33 3.23 -1.37
C ALA A 311 -21.42 4.20 -2.14
N GLU A 312 -20.10 4.08 -1.96
CA GLU A 312 -19.10 4.88 -2.64
C GLU A 312 -19.00 4.56 -4.13
N ALA A 313 -19.01 3.27 -4.50
CA ALA A 313 -19.08 2.85 -5.90
C ALA A 313 -20.34 3.40 -6.60
N ARG A 314 -21.48 3.43 -5.88
CA ARG A 314 -22.72 4.05 -6.36
C ARG A 314 -22.60 5.57 -6.47
N ARG A 315 -21.83 6.25 -5.61
CA ARG A 315 -21.57 7.70 -5.68
C ARG A 315 -20.65 8.07 -6.84
N ALA A 316 -19.54 7.36 -7.03
CA ALA A 316 -18.63 7.56 -8.17
C ALA A 316 -19.36 7.34 -9.52
N ALA A 317 -20.17 6.30 -9.59
CA ALA A 317 -21.04 6.05 -10.74
C ALA A 317 -22.08 7.16 -10.97
N ARG A 318 -22.54 7.85 -9.91
CA ARG A 318 -23.47 9.00 -9.99
C ARG A 318 -22.78 10.32 -10.34
N ALA A 319 -21.56 10.55 -9.88
CA ALA A 319 -20.80 11.77 -10.18
C ALA A 319 -20.50 11.89 -11.69
N HIS A 320 -20.29 10.76 -12.36
CA HIS A 320 -20.16 10.68 -13.82
C HIS A 320 -21.49 10.82 -14.60
N LEU A 321 -22.64 10.92 -13.90
CA LEU A 321 -23.98 11.00 -14.51
C LEU A 321 -24.57 12.43 -14.59
N VAL A 322 -23.82 13.48 -14.23
CA VAL A 322 -24.34 14.87 -14.15
C VAL A 322 -23.90 15.76 -15.33
N SER A 323 -23.82 15.21 -16.55
CA SER A 323 -23.78 16.03 -17.77
C SER A 323 -25.10 15.86 -18.56
N GLY A 324 -25.50 16.84 -19.36
CA GLY A 324 -26.73 16.77 -20.17
C GLY A 324 -26.57 15.74 -21.28
N LEU A 325 -27.24 14.59 -21.19
CA LEU A 325 -26.81 13.37 -21.88
C LEU A 325 -27.62 12.99 -23.15
N PRO A 326 -26.96 12.40 -24.16
CA PRO A 326 -27.55 11.79 -25.36
C PRO A 326 -28.29 10.47 -25.08
N LYS A 327 -29.07 10.01 -26.08
CA LYS A 327 -30.00 8.87 -25.97
C LYS A 327 -29.33 7.50 -25.72
N VAL A 328 -28.06 7.33 -26.11
CA VAL A 328 -27.24 6.13 -25.91
C VAL A 328 -26.07 6.48 -24.99
N ARG A 329 -25.80 5.63 -23.99
CA ARG A 329 -24.80 5.86 -22.94
C ARG A 329 -23.99 4.59 -22.69
N VAL A 330 -22.73 4.71 -22.29
CA VAL A 330 -21.98 3.57 -21.73
C VAL A 330 -22.61 3.17 -20.39
N TYR A 331 -22.68 1.87 -20.13
CA TYR A 331 -23.39 1.32 -18.98
C TYR A 331 -22.59 0.18 -18.33
N ALA A 332 -22.43 0.28 -17.02
CA ALA A 332 -21.94 -0.79 -16.15
C ALA A 332 -22.88 -0.88 -14.95
N ASP A 333 -23.34 -2.09 -14.59
CA ASP A 333 -24.21 -2.28 -13.41
C ASP A 333 -23.41 -2.45 -12.11
N ARG A 334 -22.15 -2.88 -12.22
CA ARG A 334 -21.14 -3.02 -11.16
C ARG A 334 -19.74 -3.11 -11.78
N VAL A 335 -18.67 -2.85 -11.01
CA VAL A 335 -17.28 -2.98 -11.51
C VAL A 335 -17.01 -4.38 -12.10
N SER A 336 -17.51 -5.42 -11.43
CA SER A 336 -17.42 -6.83 -11.87
C SER A 336 -18.27 -7.20 -13.10
N SER A 337 -18.97 -6.24 -13.69
CA SER A 337 -19.64 -6.39 -14.98
C SER A 337 -18.77 -5.94 -16.15
N VAL A 338 -17.75 -5.14 -15.87
CA VAL A 338 -16.76 -4.62 -16.83
C VAL A 338 -15.52 -5.49 -16.84
N LEU A 339 -15.03 -5.85 -15.66
CA LEU A 339 -13.85 -6.70 -15.52
C LEU A 339 -14.08 -7.66 -14.36
N ARG A 340 -14.04 -8.96 -14.63
CA ARG A 340 -14.01 -9.96 -13.56
C ARG A 340 -13.09 -11.11 -13.87
N ALA A 341 -12.52 -11.71 -12.83
CA ALA A 341 -11.73 -12.92 -12.97
C ALA A 341 -12.30 -14.03 -12.08
N ASN A 342 -12.32 -15.24 -12.62
CA ASN A 342 -12.78 -16.44 -11.93
C ASN A 342 -12.29 -17.69 -12.69
N ARG A 343 -12.43 -18.86 -12.07
CA ARG A 343 -11.96 -20.14 -12.60
C ARG A 343 -12.72 -20.57 -13.86
N ALA A 344 -14.01 -20.20 -13.98
CA ALA A 344 -14.83 -20.61 -15.11
C ALA A 344 -14.59 -19.77 -16.37
N GLU A 345 -14.40 -18.45 -16.23
CA GLU A 345 -14.27 -17.51 -17.36
C GLU A 345 -12.81 -17.09 -17.61
N GLY A 346 -11.89 -17.39 -16.70
CA GLY A 346 -10.53 -16.84 -16.70
C GLY A 346 -10.57 -15.35 -16.37
N VAL A 347 -10.33 -14.51 -17.40
CA VAL A 347 -10.55 -13.06 -17.33
C VAL A 347 -11.71 -12.69 -18.24
N HIS A 348 -12.75 -12.11 -17.66
CA HIS A 348 -13.95 -11.62 -18.33
C HIS A 348 -13.87 -10.12 -18.52
N PHE A 349 -14.16 -9.67 -19.74
CA PHE A 349 -14.30 -8.26 -20.09
C PHE A 349 -15.72 -8.00 -20.59
N GLY A 350 -16.35 -6.94 -20.10
CA GLY A 350 -17.69 -6.52 -20.50
C GLY A 350 -17.75 -5.01 -20.74
N LEU A 351 -18.60 -4.61 -21.67
CA LEU A 351 -18.87 -3.19 -21.90
C LEU A 351 -20.33 -3.02 -22.28
N GLY A 352 -21.10 -2.36 -21.43
CA GLY A 352 -22.52 -2.17 -21.67
C GLY A 352 -22.87 -0.85 -22.30
N ALA A 353 -24.08 -0.82 -22.87
CA ALA A 353 -24.74 0.38 -23.33
C ALA A 353 -26.14 0.48 -22.73
N SER A 354 -26.56 1.71 -22.39
CA SER A 354 -27.91 2.03 -21.96
C SER A 354 -28.55 2.99 -22.97
N TYR A 355 -29.73 2.62 -23.45
CA TYR A 355 -30.52 3.37 -24.40
C TYR A 355 -31.85 3.79 -23.76
N SER A 356 -32.17 5.08 -23.81
CA SER A 356 -33.43 5.61 -23.29
C SER A 356 -34.21 6.31 -24.40
N PRO A 357 -34.98 5.57 -25.22
CA PRO A 357 -35.69 6.15 -26.36
C PRO A 357 -36.78 7.14 -25.95
N ARG A 358 -37.35 6.96 -24.75
CA ARG A 358 -38.40 7.79 -24.12
C ARG A 358 -38.16 7.81 -22.61
N GLU A 359 -38.66 8.82 -21.90
CA GLU A 359 -38.50 8.91 -20.43
C GLU A 359 -39.03 7.69 -19.68
N ALA A 360 -40.10 7.07 -20.20
CA ALA A 360 -40.73 5.90 -19.62
C ALA A 360 -40.08 4.56 -19.99
N VAL A 361 -39.02 4.53 -20.82
CA VAL A 361 -38.42 3.29 -21.32
C VAL A 361 -36.90 3.35 -21.25
N LYS A 362 -36.30 2.35 -20.60
CA LYS A 362 -34.85 2.18 -20.50
C LYS A 362 -34.46 0.77 -20.91
N LEU A 363 -33.52 0.68 -21.84
CA LEU A 363 -32.92 -0.57 -22.31
C LEU A 363 -31.45 -0.57 -21.91
N ASP A 364 -31.02 -1.59 -21.18
CA ASP A 364 -29.64 -1.79 -20.77
C ASP A 364 -29.14 -3.08 -21.44
N ALA A 365 -28.05 -3.02 -22.20
CA ALA A 365 -27.41 -4.17 -22.84
C ALA A 365 -25.97 -4.28 -22.34
N LEU A 366 -25.54 -5.47 -21.95
CA LEU A 366 -24.22 -5.74 -21.38
C LEU A 366 -23.67 -7.04 -21.99
N PRO A 367 -23.01 -6.96 -23.16
CA PRO A 367 -22.19 -8.05 -23.67
C PRO A 367 -20.89 -8.18 -22.88
N GLY A 368 -20.33 -9.38 -22.86
CA GLY A 368 -18.98 -9.62 -22.36
C GLY A 368 -18.42 -10.97 -22.80
N TYR A 369 -17.12 -11.13 -22.65
CA TYR A 369 -16.38 -12.28 -23.16
C TYR A 369 -15.40 -12.78 -22.10
N GLY A 370 -15.43 -14.09 -21.85
CA GLY A 370 -14.47 -14.77 -20.97
C GLY A 370 -13.30 -15.32 -21.78
N ALA A 371 -12.11 -14.75 -21.60
CA ALA A 371 -10.91 -15.16 -22.34
C ALA A 371 -10.45 -16.59 -22.00
N GLY A 372 -10.73 -17.06 -20.78
CA GLY A 372 -10.37 -18.41 -20.34
C GLY A 372 -11.35 -19.50 -20.80
N SER A 373 -12.65 -19.18 -20.86
CA SER A 373 -13.68 -20.12 -21.36
C SER A 373 -13.89 -20.06 -22.86
N GLY A 374 -13.54 -18.95 -23.52
CA GLY A 374 -13.92 -18.67 -24.89
C GLY A 374 -15.42 -18.38 -25.07
N GLU A 375 -16.15 -18.18 -23.97
CA GLU A 375 -17.61 -18.04 -23.98
C GLU A 375 -18.05 -16.57 -24.06
N LEU A 376 -19.10 -16.35 -24.85
CA LEU A 376 -19.79 -15.06 -24.92
C LEU A 376 -20.91 -15.03 -23.89
N THR A 377 -20.96 -13.94 -23.14
CA THR A 377 -21.99 -13.64 -22.16
C THR A 377 -22.77 -12.41 -22.61
N ALA A 378 -24.07 -12.39 -22.39
CA ALA A 378 -24.87 -11.21 -22.70
C ALA A 378 -26.01 -11.06 -21.70
N ARG A 379 -26.27 -9.82 -21.28
CA ARG A 379 -27.47 -9.48 -20.52
C ARG A 379 -28.17 -8.31 -21.17
N VAL A 380 -29.46 -8.46 -21.43
CA VAL A 380 -30.32 -7.36 -21.88
C VAL A 380 -31.42 -7.18 -20.85
N ARG A 381 -31.52 -5.97 -20.29
CA ARG A 381 -32.55 -5.60 -19.35
C ARG A 381 -33.35 -4.43 -19.91
N GLY A 382 -34.61 -4.68 -20.17
CA GLY A 382 -35.57 -3.64 -20.50
C GLY A 382 -36.42 -3.27 -19.30
N ARG A 383 -36.67 -1.98 -19.11
CA ARG A 383 -37.56 -1.43 -18.09
C ARG A 383 -38.49 -0.41 -18.72
N TRP A 384 -39.76 -0.49 -18.35
CA TRP A 384 -40.76 0.47 -18.79
C TRP A 384 -41.77 0.78 -17.70
N MET A 385 -42.15 2.05 -17.60
CA MET A 385 -43.24 2.47 -16.73
C MET A 385 -44.58 2.03 -17.33
N VAL A 386 -45.41 1.41 -16.51
CA VAL A 386 -46.76 0.95 -16.84
C VAL A 386 -47.73 1.77 -15.98
N GLY A 387 -48.26 2.86 -16.56
CA GLY A 387 -48.99 3.88 -15.80
C GLY A 387 -48.07 4.71 -14.90
N GLU A 388 -48.63 5.39 -13.90
CA GLU A 388 -47.88 6.32 -13.02
C GLU A 388 -47.17 5.65 -11.84
N ALA A 389 -47.51 4.39 -11.53
CA ALA A 389 -47.11 3.73 -10.29
C ALA A 389 -46.55 2.32 -10.47
N ALA A 390 -46.38 1.83 -11.70
CA ALA A 390 -45.81 0.50 -11.92
C ALA A 390 -44.64 0.53 -12.90
N THR A 391 -43.66 -0.34 -12.67
CA THR A 391 -42.51 -0.56 -13.54
C THR A 391 -42.47 -2.03 -13.91
N ALA A 392 -42.54 -2.32 -15.19
CA ALA A 392 -42.29 -3.65 -15.72
C ALA A 392 -40.82 -3.78 -16.12
N THR A 393 -40.23 -4.93 -15.81
CA THR A 393 -38.84 -5.27 -16.13
C THR A 393 -38.81 -6.61 -16.84
N VAL A 394 -38.08 -6.68 -17.95
CA VAL A 394 -37.72 -7.95 -18.60
C VAL A 394 -36.21 -8.03 -18.63
N THR A 395 -35.67 -9.16 -18.19
CA THR A 395 -34.24 -9.45 -18.24
C THR A 395 -34.02 -10.72 -19.03
N ILE A 396 -33.29 -10.62 -20.12
CA ILE A 396 -32.77 -11.75 -20.89
C ILE A 396 -31.30 -11.86 -20.54
N HIS A 397 -30.83 -13.06 -20.25
CA HIS A 397 -29.42 -13.31 -20.00
C HIS A 397 -28.98 -14.60 -20.68
N TRP A 398 -27.76 -14.57 -21.19
CA TRP A 398 -27.12 -15.64 -21.94
C TRP A 398 -25.77 -15.94 -21.31
N HIS A 399 -25.54 -17.22 -20.99
CA HIS A 399 -24.34 -17.72 -20.32
C HIS A 399 -23.90 -16.81 -19.17
N GLN A 400 -24.86 -16.36 -18.37
CA GLN A 400 -24.58 -15.50 -17.24
C GLN A 400 -24.01 -16.35 -16.11
N LEU A 401 -22.84 -15.93 -15.60
CA LEU A 401 -22.26 -16.54 -14.41
C LEU A 401 -23.19 -16.37 -13.20
N ARG A 402 -23.52 -17.49 -12.57
CA ARG A 402 -24.27 -17.64 -11.33
C ARG A 402 -23.41 -18.41 -10.33
N ASP A 403 -23.71 -18.25 -9.05
CA ASP A 403 -23.02 -18.94 -7.97
C ASP A 403 -23.94 -20.01 -7.38
N ALA A 404 -23.46 -21.25 -7.28
CA ALA A 404 -24.17 -22.40 -6.72
C ALA A 404 -23.77 -22.71 -5.26
N GLY A 405 -22.91 -21.89 -4.66
CA GLY A 405 -22.42 -22.11 -3.30
C GLY A 405 -23.54 -22.18 -2.25
N PRO A 406 -23.41 -23.03 -1.20
CA PRO A 406 -24.38 -23.09 -0.10
C PRO A 406 -24.43 -21.81 0.75
N PHE A 407 -23.42 -20.94 0.60
CA PHE A 407 -23.34 -19.59 1.14
C PHE A 407 -23.16 -18.62 -0.02
N ALA A 408 -23.66 -17.39 0.10
CA ALA A 408 -23.41 -16.36 -0.92
C ALA A 408 -21.90 -16.14 -1.04
N GLY A 409 -21.32 -16.44 -2.20
CA GLY A 409 -19.89 -16.24 -2.47
C GLY A 409 -19.48 -14.77 -2.36
N ALA A 410 -18.16 -14.54 -2.39
CA ALA A 410 -17.60 -13.20 -2.31
C ALA A 410 -18.18 -12.28 -3.41
N SER A 411 -18.36 -11.00 -3.11
CA SER A 411 -18.84 -10.04 -4.10
C SER A 411 -17.96 -10.09 -5.36
N GLY A 412 -18.54 -9.91 -6.54
CA GLY A 412 -17.80 -10.12 -7.79
C GLY A 412 -16.52 -9.29 -7.93
N ALA A 413 -16.43 -8.12 -7.28
CA ALA A 413 -15.20 -7.31 -7.26
C ALA A 413 -14.12 -7.96 -6.36
N VAL A 414 -14.50 -8.44 -5.18
CA VAL A 414 -13.62 -9.19 -4.27
C VAL A 414 -13.14 -10.49 -4.92
N ASN A 415 -14.03 -11.23 -5.58
CA ASN A 415 -13.65 -12.45 -6.30
C ASN A 415 -12.68 -12.17 -7.44
N THR A 416 -12.85 -11.05 -8.16
CA THR A 416 -11.96 -10.64 -9.25
C THR A 416 -10.56 -10.34 -8.76
N VAL A 417 -10.44 -9.56 -7.68
CA VAL A 417 -9.14 -9.26 -7.07
C VAL A 417 -8.49 -10.56 -6.58
N SER A 418 -9.23 -11.43 -5.89
CA SER A 418 -8.69 -12.71 -5.43
C SER A 418 -8.27 -13.63 -6.58
N ALA A 419 -9.05 -13.73 -7.66
CA ALA A 419 -8.72 -14.60 -8.78
C ALA A 419 -7.51 -14.09 -9.59
N LEU A 420 -7.39 -12.78 -9.81
CA LEU A 420 -6.25 -12.20 -10.56
C LEU A 420 -4.93 -12.28 -9.79
N PHE A 421 -4.95 -11.99 -8.49
CA PHE A 421 -3.72 -11.86 -7.71
C PHE A 421 -3.32 -13.12 -6.95
N ARG A 422 -4.28 -14.03 -6.73
CA ARG A 422 -4.08 -15.18 -5.85
C ARG A 422 -4.48 -16.51 -6.49
N ASN A 423 -5.00 -16.51 -7.72
CA ASN A 423 -5.51 -17.71 -8.39
C ASN A 423 -6.60 -18.45 -7.57
N HIS A 424 -7.35 -17.72 -6.75
CA HIS A 424 -8.43 -18.26 -5.92
C HIS A 424 -9.79 -17.72 -6.36
N ASP A 425 -10.74 -18.63 -6.54
CA ASP A 425 -12.12 -18.33 -6.91
C ASP A 425 -13.05 -18.85 -5.81
N TYR A 426 -13.71 -17.92 -5.11
CA TYR A 426 -14.64 -18.16 -4.00
C TYR A 426 -16.08 -18.28 -4.46
N THR A 427 -16.29 -18.45 -5.77
CA THR A 427 -17.58 -18.76 -6.34
C THR A 427 -17.61 -20.21 -6.79
N ASP A 428 -18.79 -20.81 -6.78
CA ASP A 428 -19.06 -22.07 -7.46
C ASP A 428 -19.81 -21.74 -8.76
N PRO A 429 -19.09 -21.32 -9.81
CA PRO A 429 -19.70 -20.77 -11.00
C PRO A 429 -20.46 -21.82 -11.78
N TRP A 430 -21.66 -21.43 -12.24
CA TRP A 430 -22.37 -22.12 -13.32
C TRP A 430 -22.95 -21.10 -14.29
N PHE A 431 -23.14 -21.50 -15.54
CA PHE A 431 -23.68 -20.62 -16.57
C PHE A 431 -25.19 -20.82 -16.67
N ALA A 432 -25.92 -19.70 -16.60
CA ALA A 432 -27.36 -19.67 -16.79
C ALA A 432 -27.73 -18.94 -18.07
N THR A 433 -28.65 -19.51 -18.83
CA THR A 433 -29.36 -18.79 -19.89
C THR A 433 -30.83 -18.74 -19.55
N GLY A 434 -31.45 -17.57 -19.61
CA GLY A 434 -32.82 -17.46 -19.18
C GLY A 434 -33.47 -16.11 -19.42
N VAL A 435 -34.76 -16.09 -19.10
CA VAL A 435 -35.62 -14.92 -19.19
C VAL A 435 -36.33 -14.73 -17.86
N GLY A 436 -36.26 -13.51 -17.34
CA GLY A 436 -37.00 -13.06 -16.18
C GLY A 436 -37.96 -11.95 -16.56
N VAL A 437 -39.18 -12.01 -16.04
CA VAL A 437 -40.17 -10.95 -16.12
C VAL A 437 -40.55 -10.52 -14.71
N GLY A 438 -40.70 -9.21 -14.50
CA GLY A 438 -41.04 -8.65 -13.21
C GLY A 438 -41.94 -7.43 -13.35
N LEU A 439 -42.86 -7.28 -12.41
CA LEU A 439 -43.71 -6.11 -12.25
C LEU A 439 -43.55 -5.61 -10.82
N ASP A 440 -43.13 -4.36 -10.68
CA ASP A 440 -43.06 -3.65 -9.40
C ASP A 440 -44.12 -2.54 -9.42
N ARG A 441 -45.06 -2.54 -8.48
CA ARG A 441 -46.15 -1.57 -8.40
C ARG A 441 -46.15 -0.92 -7.02
N ALA A 442 -46.01 0.40 -6.99
CA ALA A 442 -46.18 1.18 -5.77
C ALA A 442 -47.63 1.10 -5.28
N ILE A 443 -47.79 0.95 -3.98
CA ILE A 443 -49.06 0.96 -3.25
C ILE A 443 -48.98 2.10 -2.25
N GLY A 444 -49.51 3.26 -2.63
CA GLY A 444 -49.37 4.49 -1.85
C GLY A 444 -47.96 5.07 -1.90
N ARG A 445 -47.62 5.89 -0.89
CA ARG A 445 -46.34 6.65 -0.85
C ARG A 445 -45.16 5.88 -0.21
N ALA A 446 -45.40 4.72 0.42
CA ALA A 446 -44.41 4.07 1.28
C ALA A 446 -44.24 2.55 1.04
N ALA A 447 -44.99 1.93 0.13
CA ALA A 447 -44.94 0.49 -0.11
C ALA A 447 -44.94 0.17 -1.61
N SER A 448 -44.39 -0.98 -2.00
CA SER A 448 -44.56 -1.54 -3.33
C SER A 448 -44.72 -3.06 -3.30
N ILE A 449 -45.43 -3.60 -4.28
CA ILE A 449 -45.56 -5.04 -4.53
C ILE A 449 -44.70 -5.37 -5.75
N ARG A 450 -43.82 -6.36 -5.58
CA ARG A 450 -43.04 -6.94 -6.66
C ARG A 450 -43.48 -8.36 -6.92
N VAL A 451 -43.87 -8.64 -8.16
CA VAL A 451 -44.16 -9.99 -8.66
C VAL A 451 -43.19 -10.27 -9.79
N GLY A 452 -42.60 -11.46 -9.80
CA GLY A 452 -41.70 -11.86 -10.88
C GLY A 452 -41.72 -13.35 -11.12
N ALA A 453 -41.40 -13.73 -12.36
CA ALA A 453 -41.19 -15.10 -12.77
C ALA A 453 -39.87 -15.17 -13.55
N VAL A 454 -39.09 -16.21 -13.30
CA VAL A 454 -37.81 -16.45 -13.95
C VAL A 454 -37.80 -17.87 -14.46
N ARG A 455 -37.39 -18.05 -15.72
CA ARG A 455 -37.11 -19.34 -16.32
C ARG A 455 -35.65 -19.36 -16.77
N GLU A 456 -34.89 -20.30 -16.23
CA GLU A 456 -33.46 -20.45 -16.49
C GLU A 456 -33.15 -21.90 -16.86
N GLU A 457 -32.25 -22.05 -17.83
CA GLU A 457 -31.62 -23.31 -18.19
C GLU A 457 -30.16 -23.25 -17.72
N MET A 458 -29.73 -24.33 -17.07
CA MET A 458 -28.40 -24.44 -16.50
C MET A 458 -27.47 -25.13 -17.49
N SER A 459 -26.28 -24.57 -17.68
CA SER A 459 -25.19 -25.18 -18.43
C SER A 459 -24.06 -25.49 -17.45
N ALA A 460 -23.67 -26.76 -17.34
CA ALA A 460 -22.57 -27.16 -16.47
C ALA A 460 -21.24 -26.61 -17.01
N VAL A 461 -20.40 -26.10 -16.10
CA VAL A 461 -19.02 -25.70 -16.43
C VAL A 461 -18.19 -26.96 -16.57
N GLY A 462 -17.66 -27.24 -17.76
CA GLY A 462 -16.60 -28.24 -17.93
C GLY A 462 -15.31 -27.68 -17.36
N SER A 463 -14.74 -28.31 -16.31
CA SER A 463 -13.42 -27.94 -15.79
C SER A 463 -12.37 -27.96 -16.90
N PRO A 464 -11.71 -26.85 -17.24
CA PRO A 464 -10.45 -26.91 -17.94
C PRO A 464 -9.42 -27.50 -16.98
N ILE A 465 -8.82 -28.60 -17.40
CA ILE A 465 -7.75 -29.30 -16.70
C ILE A 465 -6.53 -28.37 -16.62
N GLY A 466 -6.08 -28.09 -15.39
CA GLY A 466 -4.69 -27.83 -14.96
C GLY A 466 -3.89 -26.70 -15.62
N PHE A 467 -3.60 -25.64 -14.85
CA PHE A 467 -2.30 -24.95 -15.00
C PHE A 467 -1.25 -25.79 -14.27
N GLY A 468 -0.27 -26.28 -15.04
CA GLY A 468 0.58 -27.42 -14.70
C GLY A 468 1.39 -27.31 -13.42
N SER A 469 1.38 -28.38 -12.64
CA SER A 469 2.43 -28.72 -11.69
C SER A 469 3.72 -29.08 -12.46
N PRO A 470 4.92 -28.63 -12.06
CA PRO A 470 6.14 -29.25 -12.55
C PRO A 470 6.24 -30.65 -11.94
N GLU A 471 6.35 -31.68 -12.79
CA GLU A 471 6.70 -33.03 -12.34
C GLU A 471 8.05 -33.02 -11.60
N PRO A 472 8.23 -33.85 -10.55
CA PRO A 472 9.53 -34.10 -9.97
C PRO A 472 10.28 -35.09 -10.89
N GLY A 473 11.10 -34.54 -11.78
CA GLY A 473 12.09 -35.31 -12.55
C GLY A 473 13.25 -35.75 -11.65
N ARG A 474 13.60 -37.04 -11.76
CA ARG A 474 14.77 -37.70 -11.15
C ARG A 474 16.11 -37.04 -11.46
#